data_AF-A0A7W9YA08-F1
#
_entry.id   AF-A0A7W9YA08-F1
#
_cell.length_a   1.000
_cell.length_b   1.000
_cell.length_c   1.000
_cell.angle_alpha   90.00
_cell.angle_beta   90.00
_cell.angle_gamma   90.00
#
_symmetry.space_group_name_H-M   'P 1'
#
loop_
_entity.id
_entity.type
_entity.pdbx_description
1 polymer ?
#
loop_
_entity_poly.entity_id
_entity_poly.type
_entity_poly.pdbx_seq_one_letter_code
_entity_poly.pdbx_strand_id
1 'polypeptide(L)' 'MEKAGRRAILVPGDIQYAPHCKEIIDTAVSQFGGIDVLVNNAAHQASFNDIGEIPNEEWEVTSVPTSMRCSI' A
#
# COMPACT_ATOMS: atom_id res chain seq x y z
N MET A 1 -20.31 0.17 -3.99
CA MET A 1 -20.27 1.64 -3.83
C MET A 1 -21.57 2.30 -4.27
N GLU A 2 -22.03 2.09 -5.51
CA GLU A 2 -23.29 2.68 -6.00
C GLU A 2 -24.51 2.30 -5.15
N LYS A 3 -24.60 1.05 -4.69
CA LYS A 3 -25.67 0.62 -3.76
C LYS A 3 -25.62 1.27 -2.38
N ALA A 4 -24.49 1.85 -1.99
CA ALA A 4 -24.30 2.53 -0.71
C ALA A 4 -24.34 4.07 -0.83
N GLY A 5 -24.54 4.61 -2.04
CA GLY A 5 -24.60 6.07 -2.27
C GLY A 5 -23.29 6.82 -1.97
N ARG A 6 -22.13 6.14 -2.01
CA ARG A 6 -20.81 6.74 -1.73
C ARG A 6 -19.94 6.78 -2.98
N ARG A 7 -19.10 7.80 -3.08
CA ARG A 7 -18.07 7.92 -4.12
C ARG A 7 -16.82 7.13 -3.72
N ALA A 8 -16.21 6.47 -4.69
CA ALA A 8 -14.92 5.81 -4.55
C ALA A 8 -14.07 6.11 -5.80
N ILE A 9 -12.78 6.33 -5.59
CA ILE A 9 -11.79 6.51 -6.66
C ILE A 9 -10.81 5.36 -6.56
N LEU A 10 -10.51 4.74 -7.69
CA LEU A 10 -9.55 3.65 -7.79
C LEU A 10 -8.25 4.20 -8.36
N VAL A 11 -7.15 3.96 -7.65
CA VAL A 11 -5.79 4.31 -8.09
C VAL A 11 -4.96 3.04 -8.06
N PRO A 12 -5.01 2.23 -9.14
CA PRO A 12 -4.27 0.97 -9.19
C PRO A 12 -2.77 1.23 -9.31
N GLY A 13 -1.97 0.48 -8.57
CA GLY A 13 -0.52 0.44 -8.71
C GLY A 13 0.15 -0.06 -7.44
N ASP A 14 1.47 0.01 -7.44
CA ASP A 14 2.30 -0.64 -6.44
C ASP A 14 2.86 0.39 -5.44
N ILE A 15 2.51 0.20 -4.17
CA ILE A 15 2.91 1.07 -3.06
C ILE A 15 4.38 0.88 -2.64
N GLN A 16 5.09 -0.07 -3.23
CA GLN A 16 6.55 -0.18 -3.09
C GLN A 16 7.27 1.01 -3.77
N TYR A 17 6.63 1.67 -4.73
CA TYR A 17 7.19 2.82 -5.44
C TYR A 17 6.76 4.13 -4.79
N ALA A 18 7.71 4.86 -4.20
CA ALA A 18 7.45 6.14 -3.55
C ALA A 18 6.71 7.18 -4.43
N PRO A 19 6.99 7.32 -5.74
CA PRO A 19 6.22 8.21 -6.60
C PRO A 19 4.73 7.82 -6.70
N HIS A 20 4.43 6.52 -6.72
CA HIS A 20 3.05 6.01 -6.79
C HIS A 20 2.29 6.28 -5.49
N CYS A 21 2.95 6.14 -4.34
CA CYS A 21 2.39 6.54 -3.05
C CYS A 21 1.97 8.02 -3.03
N LYS A 22 2.81 8.90 -3.59
CA LYS A 22 2.49 10.32 -3.70
C LYS A 22 1.30 10.58 -4.62
N GLU A 23 1.22 9.89 -5.76
CA GLU A 23 0.09 9.97 -6.69
C GLU A 23 -1.24 9.56 -6.02
N ILE A 24 -1.24 8.50 -5.21
CA ILE A 24 -2.43 8.06 -4.45
C ILE A 24 -2.93 9.19 -3.55
N ILE A 25 -2.03 9.84 -2.80
CA ILE A 25 -2.37 10.93 -1.88
C ILE A 25 -2.87 12.16 -2.65
N ASP A 26 -2.12 12.59 -3.67
CA ASP A 26 -2.47 13.76 -4.48
C ASP A 26 -3.84 13.56 -5.15
N THR A 27 -4.14 12.34 -5.63
CA THR A 27 -5.46 11.98 -6.17
C THR A 27 -6.54 12.06 -5.11
N ALA A 28 -6.34 11.49 -3.91
CA ALA A 28 -7.34 11.54 -2.84
C ALA A 28 -7.65 12.97 -2.41
N VAL A 29 -6.61 13.80 -2.22
CA VAL A 29 -6.76 15.22 -1.86
C VAL A 29 -7.49 15.98 -2.96
N SER A 30 -7.16 15.77 -4.24
CA SER A 30 -7.82 16.47 -5.34
C SER A 30 -9.30 16.10 -5.51
N GLN A 31 -9.67 14.83 -5.30
CA GLN A 31 -11.03 14.33 -5.55
C GLN A 31 -11.98 14.46 -4.36
N PHE A 32 -11.42 14.47 -3.14
CA PHE A 32 -12.17 14.48 -1.88
C PHE A 32 -11.91 15.70 -1.00
N GLY A 33 -10.90 16.52 -1.31
CA GLY A 33 -10.53 17.72 -0.56
C GLY A 33 -9.61 17.47 0.65
N GLY A 34 -9.29 16.22 0.96
CA GLY A 34 -8.44 15.84 2.08
C GLY A 34 -8.49 14.34 2.38
N ILE A 35 -7.76 13.93 3.42
CA ILE A 35 -7.72 12.56 3.94
C ILE A 35 -7.93 12.62 5.45
N ASP A 36 -9.04 12.07 5.93
CA ASP A 36 -9.35 12.01 7.36
C ASP A 36 -8.85 10.71 8.02
N VAL A 37 -8.87 9.61 7.25
CA VAL A 37 -8.49 8.27 7.71
C VAL A 37 -7.67 7.59 6.63
N LEU A 38 -6.50 7.08 7.01
CA LEU A 38 -5.65 6.26 6.16
C LEU A 38 -5.59 4.84 6.73
N VAL A 39 -5.83 3.84 5.88
CA VAL A 39 -5.73 2.42 6.24
C VAL A 39 -4.62 1.79 5.41
N ASN A 40 -3.49 1.48 6.04
CA ASN A 40 -2.42 0.72 5.39
C ASN A 40 -2.70 -0.77 5.48
N ASN A 41 -3.45 -1.30 4.50
CA ASN A 41 -3.86 -2.71 4.45
C ASN A 41 -3.03 -3.53 3.44
N ALA A 42 -2.32 -2.90 2.52
CA ALA A 42 -1.52 -3.62 1.54
C ALA A 42 -0.30 -4.23 2.22
N ALA A 43 -0.18 -5.55 2.15
CA ALA A 43 0.90 -6.32 2.75
C ALA A 43 1.29 -7.48 1.83
N HIS A 44 2.58 -7.81 1.82
CA HIS A 44 3.08 -9.05 1.23
C HIS A 44 3.12 -10.10 2.32
N GLN A 45 2.61 -11.30 2.03
CA GLN A 45 2.65 -12.41 2.97
C GLN A 45 3.13 -13.67 2.23
N ALA A 46 4.35 -14.08 2.55
CA ALA A 46 4.90 -15.38 2.22
C ALA A 46 4.95 -16.26 3.49
N SER A 47 4.83 -17.58 3.34
CA SER A 47 4.83 -18.52 4.47
C SER A 47 5.90 -19.59 4.26
N PHE A 48 6.68 -19.84 5.31
CA PHE A 48 7.78 -20.81 5.34
C PHE A 48 7.64 -21.67 6.59
N ASN A 49 8.04 -22.94 6.52
CA ASN A 49 7.91 -23.85 7.67
C ASN A 49 9.07 -23.68 8.64
N ASP A 50 10.25 -23.31 8.14
CA ASP A 50 11.44 -23.04 8.91
C ASP A 50 12.11 -21.72 8.48
N ILE A 51 12.80 -21.07 9.41
CA ILE A 51 13.50 -19.80 9.15
C ILE A 51 14.65 -19.95 8.15
N GLY A 52 15.28 -21.13 8.09
CA GLY A 52 16.36 -21.42 7.13
C GLY A 52 15.89 -21.58 5.68
N GLU A 53 14.58 -21.66 5.46
CA GLU A 53 13.97 -21.78 4.13
C GLU A 53 13.70 -20.41 3.48
N ILE A 54 13.85 -19.31 4.23
CA ILE A 54 13.54 -17.95 3.77
C ILE A 54 14.71 -17.43 2.91
N PRO A 55 14.51 -17.22 1.59
CA PRO A 55 15.54 -16.63 0.74
C PRO A 55 15.89 -15.20 1.17
N ASN A 56 17.12 -14.76 0.90
CA ASN A 56 17.54 -13.39 1.22
C ASN A 56 16.65 -12.34 0.52
N GLU A 57 16.22 -12.63 -0.70
CA GLU A 57 15.33 -11.76 -1.48
C GLU A 57 13.96 -11.60 -0.82
N GLU A 58 13.47 -12.62 -0.12
CA GLU A 58 12.19 -12.56 0.58
C GLU A 58 12.25 -11.61 1.78
N TRP A 59 13.39 -11.59 2.49
CA TRP A 59 13.63 -10.60 3.54
C TRP A 59 13.61 -9.17 2.98
N GLU A 60 14.14 -8.96 1.77
CA GLU A 60 14.10 -7.66 1.10
C GLU A 60 12.69 -7.27 0.65
N VAL A 61 11.86 -8.21 0.18
CA VAL A 61 10.47 -7.94 -0.25
C VAL A 61 9.53 -7.68 0.94
N THR A 62 9.72 -8.38 2.04
CA THR A 62 8.85 -8.28 3.22
C THR A 62 9.27 -7.13 4.16
N SER A 63 10.57 -6.90 4.37
CA SER A 63 11.05 -5.99 5.44
C SER A 63 11.18 -4.52 5.03
N VAL A 64 11.29 -4.21 3.74
CA VAL A 64 11.77 -2.90 3.26
C VAL A 64 10.73 -2.11 2.42
N PRO A 65 9.93 -2.72 1.53
CA PRO A 65 9.04 -2.02 0.60
C PRO A 65 7.59 -1.93 1.10
N THR A 66 7.04 -2.99 1.67
CA THR A 66 5.58 -3.09 1.87
C THR A 66 5.11 -2.49 3.22
N SER A 67 5.97 -2.47 4.23
CA SER A 67 5.60 -2.13 5.61
C SER A 67 6.26 -0.85 6.16
N MET A 68 7.29 -0.29 5.50
CA MET A 68 8.11 0.78 6.10
C MET A 68 8.47 1.98 5.20
N ARG A 69 8.10 2.01 3.91
CA ARG A 69 8.54 3.08 3.01
C ARG A 69 7.40 3.85 2.34
N CYS A 70 6.56 4.45 3.18
CA CYS A 70 5.75 5.59 2.79
C CYS A 70 5.87 6.64 3.90
N SER A 71 6.90 7.46 3.84
CA SER A 71 7.00 8.67 4.67
C SER A 71 6.08 9.71 4.05
N ILE A 72 4.83 9.72 4.51
CA ILE A 72 3.83 10.75 4.19
C ILE A 72 4.23 12.06 4.86
#